data_AF-A0A9X8UQD1-F1
#
_entry.id   AF-A0A9X8UQD1-F1
#
_cell.length_a   1.000
_cell.length_b   1.000
_cell.length_c   1.000
_cell.angle_alpha   90.00
_cell.angle_beta   90.00
_cell.angle_gamma   90.00
#
_symmetry.space_group_name_H-M   'P 1'
#
loop_
_entity.id
_entity.type
_entity.pdbx_description
1 polymer ?
#
loop_
_entity_poly.entity_id
_entity_poly.type
_entity_poly.pdbx_seq_one_letter_code
_entity_poly.pdbx_strand_id
1 'polypeptide(L)'
;MYQIVDTLISMNQFSASAISIAFVAAIICVWLRSVAHRRGTPAIDRARSHSFWCALIAFFASTSWDLSETWRVSMTEPNSGSALAEALTPGIWVLLVYLIGLFTWPKELQPVRTASLEARSLTTPFPKALGAFVGLLLLIAVGSLWPASKVEGLVGVPASEFTTFDFDGIYSYTSEGPYDGRLPGTQMLPVFIVALAGIIVAAAVITVVILKRPALAGISAEDNQALRTVWLNRLMRNIGIVLLAFTVSVVNYSQANSPDGQYEFVSYGALAVALTLLFWGPRSTFSAQSTTRERTAFSRLRDQLFTLQYVTAALTLLSVAIGWSFLPLDDELQMPTNERTTWILMIFAGAALSYAVLNALYLSYVSTVARQASAAPKYHAPLPLWSYIAAGLLFATSTYFLLDPPLDYLWGFVPPGKTMVAGLILLLLATHLGFVWFSRRAIIPWAVSSAEEIWYRKVLELRSMRVNTSAVVAMLLIGYGFPAGLGLFALLIFVVPAVIFLERPGSAFVREHRPAATS
;
A
#
# COMPACT_ATOMS: atom_id res chain seq x y z
N MET A 1 -12.27 -4.34 -40.94
CA MET A 1 -11.10 -5.08 -40.41
C MET A 1 -10.50 -4.36 -39.20
N TYR A 2 -10.24 -3.04 -39.26
CA TYR A 2 -9.83 -2.22 -38.10
C TYR A 2 -10.77 -2.32 -36.88
N GLN A 3 -12.09 -2.19 -37.08
CA GLN A 3 -13.08 -2.34 -35.98
C GLN A 3 -13.05 -3.71 -35.29
N ILE A 4 -12.69 -4.79 -36.00
CA ILE A 4 -12.67 -6.15 -35.45
C ILE A 4 -11.41 -6.34 -34.58
N VAL A 5 -10.29 -5.75 -35.01
CA VAL A 5 -9.03 -5.74 -34.27
C VAL A 5 -9.16 -4.89 -33.00
N ASP A 6 -9.80 -3.72 -33.05
CA ASP A 6 -10.09 -2.90 -31.86
C ASP A 6 -11.01 -3.61 -30.86
N THR A 7 -12.04 -4.32 -31.34
CA THR A 7 -12.89 -5.14 -30.45
C THR A 7 -12.13 -6.33 -29.84
N LEU A 8 -11.19 -6.93 -30.56
CA LEU A 8 -10.38 -8.04 -30.04
C LEU A 8 -9.32 -7.56 -29.03
N ILE A 9 -8.69 -6.41 -29.27
CA ILE A 9 -7.72 -5.80 -28.36
C ILE A 9 -8.42 -5.33 -27.07
N SER A 10 -9.58 -4.67 -27.17
CA SER A 10 -10.37 -4.26 -26.01
C SER A 10 -10.87 -5.47 -25.20
N MET A 11 -11.36 -6.54 -25.85
CA MET A 11 -11.75 -7.78 -25.16
C MET A 11 -10.57 -8.43 -24.42
N ASN A 12 -9.36 -8.40 -24.98
CA ASN A 12 -8.17 -8.98 -24.34
C ASN A 12 -7.73 -8.16 -23.12
N GLN A 13 -7.84 -6.83 -23.16
CA GLN A 13 -7.53 -5.95 -22.03
C GLN A 13 -8.58 -5.99 -20.91
N PHE A 14 -9.87 -6.14 -21.23
CA PHE A 14 -10.90 -6.42 -20.22
C PHE A 14 -10.62 -7.75 -19.50
N SER A 15 -10.10 -8.76 -20.20
CA SER A 15 -9.75 -10.04 -19.58
C SER A 15 -8.53 -9.92 -18.65
N ALA A 16 -7.49 -9.19 -19.06
CA ALA A 16 -6.27 -8.99 -18.26
C ALA A 16 -6.52 -8.13 -17.00
N SER A 17 -7.29 -7.05 -17.13
CA SER A 17 -7.69 -6.20 -16.01
C SER A 17 -8.63 -6.93 -15.03
N ALA A 18 -9.59 -7.70 -15.54
CA ALA A 18 -10.47 -8.52 -14.71
C ALA A 18 -9.70 -9.62 -13.95
N ILE A 19 -8.73 -10.27 -14.58
CA ILE A 19 -7.88 -11.29 -13.94
C ILE A 19 -7.02 -10.64 -12.84
N SER A 20 -6.45 -9.46 -13.10
CA SER A 20 -5.68 -8.70 -12.09
C SER A 20 -6.54 -8.33 -10.88
N ILE A 21 -7.73 -7.77 -11.11
CA ILE A 21 -8.69 -7.43 -10.05
C ILE A 21 -9.10 -8.67 -9.27
N ALA A 22 -9.39 -9.79 -9.96
CA ALA A 22 -9.78 -11.04 -9.32
C ALA A 22 -8.64 -11.63 -8.46
N PHE A 23 -7.40 -11.58 -8.94
CA PHE A 23 -6.23 -12.04 -8.21
C PHE A 23 -6.00 -11.19 -6.93
N VAL A 24 -6.05 -9.86 -7.06
CA VAL A 24 -5.95 -8.94 -5.92
C VAL A 24 -7.09 -9.18 -4.92
N ALA A 25 -8.33 -9.32 -5.40
CA ALA A 25 -9.49 -9.64 -4.55
C ALA A 25 -9.33 -10.97 -3.80
N ALA A 26 -8.78 -12.00 -4.46
CA ALA A 26 -8.50 -13.29 -3.84
C ALA A 26 -7.45 -13.16 -2.71
N ILE A 27 -6.37 -12.41 -2.93
CA ILE A 27 -5.35 -12.13 -1.91
C ILE A 27 -5.98 -11.40 -0.73
N ILE A 28 -6.76 -10.35 -0.98
CA ILE A 28 -7.47 -9.59 0.07
C ILE A 28 -8.38 -10.51 0.87
N CYS A 29 -9.13 -11.39 0.19
CA CYS A 29 -10.02 -12.35 0.83
C CYS A 29 -9.25 -13.34 1.73
N VAL A 30 -8.18 -13.95 1.23
CA VAL A 30 -7.32 -14.88 1.98
C VAL A 30 -6.73 -14.18 3.20
N TRP A 31 -6.23 -12.96 3.01
CA TRP A 31 -5.65 -12.16 4.08
C TRP A 31 -6.67 -11.86 5.18
N LEU A 32 -7.81 -11.25 4.83
CA LEU A 32 -8.84 -10.87 5.80
C LEU A 32 -9.40 -12.11 6.50
N ARG A 33 -9.55 -13.23 5.79
CA ARG A 33 -9.96 -14.51 6.38
C ARG A 33 -8.93 -15.03 7.39
N SER A 34 -7.64 -14.91 7.10
CA SER A 34 -6.57 -15.29 8.03
C SER A 34 -6.59 -14.46 9.33
N VAL A 35 -6.91 -13.16 9.22
CA VAL A 35 -7.05 -12.26 10.36
C VAL A 35 -8.28 -12.61 11.19
N ALA A 36 -9.41 -12.88 10.53
CA ALA A 36 -10.67 -13.25 11.18
C ALA A 36 -10.59 -14.58 11.94
N HIS A 37 -9.83 -15.56 11.45
CA HIS A 37 -9.80 -16.93 11.99
C HIS A 37 -8.62 -17.22 12.93
N ARG A 38 -7.97 -16.19 13.50
CA ARG A 38 -6.91 -16.40 14.51
C ARG A 38 -7.48 -17.16 15.72
N ARG A 39 -7.02 -18.39 15.95
CA ARG A 39 -7.46 -19.23 17.07
C ARG A 39 -6.80 -18.72 18.37
N GLY A 40 -7.57 -18.61 19.45
CA GLY A 40 -7.07 -18.22 20.78
C GLY A 40 -7.05 -16.72 21.11
N THR A 41 -7.49 -15.84 20.19
CA THR A 41 -7.68 -14.41 20.48
C THR A 41 -9.15 -14.07 20.74
N PRO A 42 -9.47 -13.18 21.70
CA PRO A 42 -10.84 -12.75 21.98
C PRO A 42 -11.58 -12.26 20.72
N ALA A 43 -12.88 -12.54 20.62
CA ALA A 43 -13.72 -12.19 19.47
C ALA A 43 -13.65 -10.68 19.12
N ILE A 44 -13.64 -9.83 20.15
CA ILE A 44 -13.57 -8.38 20.01
C ILE A 44 -12.24 -7.90 19.39
N ASP A 45 -11.11 -8.46 19.82
CA ASP A 45 -9.80 -8.10 19.29
C ASP A 45 -9.63 -8.54 17.83
N ARG A 46 -10.19 -9.70 17.48
CA ARG A 46 -10.23 -10.17 16.09
C ARG A 46 -11.06 -9.24 15.22
N ALA A 47 -12.26 -8.87 15.67
CA ALA A 47 -13.13 -7.94 14.96
C ALA A 47 -12.45 -6.57 14.77
N ARG A 48 -11.77 -6.05 15.79
CA ARG A 48 -11.01 -4.78 15.71
C ARG A 48 -9.84 -4.83 14.74
N SER A 49 -9.08 -5.93 14.74
CA SER A 49 -7.95 -6.12 13.83
C SER A 49 -8.41 -6.33 12.40
N HIS A 50 -9.44 -7.16 12.18
CA HIS A 50 -10.03 -7.40 10.87
C HIS A 50 -10.56 -6.10 10.25
N SER A 51 -11.38 -5.36 11.01
CA SER A 51 -11.90 -4.07 10.58
C SER A 51 -10.81 -3.04 10.28
N PHE A 52 -9.62 -3.17 10.87
CA PHE A 52 -8.50 -2.26 10.64
C PHE A 52 -7.84 -2.59 9.31
N TRP A 53 -7.51 -3.87 9.09
CA TRP A 53 -6.93 -4.33 7.83
C TRP A 53 -7.86 -4.09 6.64
N CYS A 54 -9.17 -4.28 6.82
CA CYS A 54 -10.15 -3.95 5.79
C CYS A 54 -10.08 -2.47 5.38
N ALA A 55 -10.05 -1.56 6.35
CA ALA A 55 -9.96 -0.13 6.07
C ALA A 55 -8.62 0.27 5.44
N LEU A 56 -7.52 -0.34 5.89
CA LEU A 56 -6.18 -0.07 5.37
C LEU A 56 -6.02 -0.54 3.92
N ILE A 57 -6.52 -1.73 3.59
CA ILE A 57 -6.52 -2.24 2.22
C ILE A 57 -7.41 -1.36 1.33
N ALA A 58 -8.59 -0.98 1.82
CA ALA A 58 -9.49 -0.11 1.09
C ALA A 58 -8.85 1.24 0.80
N PHE A 59 -8.10 1.81 1.74
CA PHE A 59 -7.31 3.02 1.56
C PHE A 59 -6.37 2.88 0.36
N PHE A 60 -5.42 1.94 0.43
CA PHE A 60 -4.41 1.79 -0.62
C PHE A 60 -5.03 1.49 -2.00
N ALA A 61 -6.04 0.62 -2.05
CA ALA A 61 -6.70 0.27 -3.31
C ALA A 61 -7.49 1.45 -3.91
N SER A 62 -8.11 2.28 -3.08
CA SER A 62 -8.88 3.43 -3.55
C SER A 62 -8.03 4.65 -3.91
N THR A 63 -6.81 4.75 -3.38
CA THR A 63 -5.88 5.84 -3.66
C THR A 63 -4.84 5.50 -4.73
N SER A 64 -4.76 4.25 -5.19
CA SER A 64 -3.85 3.82 -6.25
C SER A 64 -4.35 4.13 -7.66
N TRP A 65 -5.30 5.04 -7.79
CA TRP A 65 -5.86 5.47 -9.06
C TRP A 65 -5.17 6.76 -9.51
N ASP A 66 -4.73 6.78 -10.77
CA ASP A 66 -4.27 7.98 -11.44
C ASP A 66 -5.39 8.57 -12.33
N LEU A 67 -6.11 9.56 -11.80
CA LEU A 67 -7.13 10.26 -12.59
C LEU A 67 -6.48 11.17 -13.66
N SER A 68 -5.19 11.50 -13.54
CA SER A 68 -4.56 12.45 -14.46
C SER A 68 -4.39 11.96 -15.88
N GLU A 69 -4.21 10.65 -16.04
CA GLU A 69 -4.15 9.99 -17.34
C GLU A 69 -5.47 10.10 -18.11
N THR A 70 -6.62 10.25 -17.44
CA THR A 70 -7.93 10.30 -18.10
C THR A 70 -8.18 11.58 -18.93
N TRP A 71 -7.46 12.67 -18.65
CA TRP A 71 -7.63 13.95 -19.35
C TRP A 71 -6.45 14.30 -20.26
N ARG A 72 -5.38 13.50 -20.25
CA ARG A 72 -4.23 13.64 -21.16
C ARG A 72 -4.60 13.08 -22.53
N VAL A 73 -4.21 13.78 -23.58
CA VAL A 73 -4.30 13.30 -24.96
C VAL A 73 -2.89 12.96 -25.37
N SER A 74 -2.53 11.68 -25.24
CA SER A 74 -1.20 11.22 -25.62
C SER A 74 -0.98 11.37 -27.12
N MET A 75 0.17 11.92 -27.47
CA MET A 75 0.62 12.07 -28.87
C MET A 75 1.28 10.80 -29.42
N THR A 76 1.69 9.87 -28.54
CA THR A 76 2.49 8.68 -28.85
C THR A 76 1.71 7.39 -28.73
N GLU A 77 0.70 7.31 -27.85
CA GLU A 77 -0.16 6.15 -27.70
C GLU A 77 -1.66 6.52 -27.75
N PRO A 78 -2.49 5.83 -28.54
CA PRO A 78 -3.92 6.03 -28.48
C PRO A 78 -4.46 5.55 -27.13
N ASN A 79 -5.07 6.47 -26.36
CA ASN A 79 -5.81 6.14 -25.13
C ASN A 79 -6.87 5.07 -25.45
N SER A 80 -6.63 3.83 -25.01
CA SER A 80 -7.46 2.66 -25.32
C SER A 80 -8.46 2.32 -24.20
N GLY A 81 -8.38 3.01 -23.06
CA GLY A 81 -9.29 2.87 -21.92
C GLY A 81 -10.52 3.79 -22.01
N SER A 82 -11.67 3.32 -21.51
CA SER A 82 -12.82 4.21 -21.33
C SER A 82 -12.61 5.06 -20.07
N ALA A 83 -12.42 6.38 -20.24
CA ALA A 83 -12.25 7.33 -19.13
C ALA A 83 -13.35 7.22 -18.05
N LEU A 84 -14.56 6.81 -18.42
CA LEU A 84 -15.66 6.55 -17.50
C LEU A 84 -15.47 5.31 -16.61
N ALA A 85 -14.85 4.24 -17.12
CA ALA A 85 -14.52 3.08 -16.29
C ALA A 85 -13.40 3.41 -15.32
N GLU A 86 -12.39 4.14 -15.78
CA GLU A 86 -11.29 4.62 -14.94
C GLU A 86 -11.80 5.56 -13.84
N ALA A 87 -12.73 6.47 -14.17
CA ALA A 87 -13.45 7.34 -13.24
C ALA A 87 -14.11 6.61 -12.06
N LEU A 88 -14.66 5.41 -12.30
CA LEU A 88 -15.38 4.64 -11.27
C LEU A 88 -14.45 3.81 -10.37
N THR A 89 -13.18 3.64 -10.76
CA THR A 89 -12.19 2.80 -10.09
C THR A 89 -12.15 2.95 -8.56
N PRO A 90 -12.05 4.15 -7.96
CA PRO A 90 -11.93 4.26 -6.50
C PRO A 90 -13.21 3.86 -5.79
N GLY A 91 -14.38 4.19 -6.36
CA GLY A 91 -15.68 3.80 -5.83
C GLY A 91 -15.85 2.28 -5.85
N ILE A 92 -15.45 1.65 -6.96
CA ILE A 92 -15.45 0.20 -7.12
C ILE A 92 -14.53 -0.45 -6.08
N TRP A 93 -13.30 0.05 -5.89
CA TRP A 93 -12.37 -0.51 -4.90
C TRP A 93 -12.88 -0.38 -3.46
N VAL A 94 -13.41 0.78 -3.08
CA VAL A 94 -14.02 0.95 -1.75
C VAL A 94 -15.16 -0.05 -1.56
N LEU A 95 -16.07 -0.16 -2.54
CA LEU A 95 -17.19 -1.09 -2.47
C LEU A 95 -16.70 -2.54 -2.34
N LEU A 96 -15.81 -2.97 -3.23
CA LEU A 96 -15.30 -4.33 -3.32
C LEU A 96 -14.58 -4.75 -2.03
N VAL A 97 -13.65 -3.93 -1.52
CA VAL A 97 -12.88 -4.28 -0.32
C VAL A 97 -13.77 -4.39 0.91
N TYR A 98 -14.73 -3.47 1.09
CA TYR A 98 -15.65 -3.54 2.24
C TYR A 98 -16.66 -4.69 2.13
N LEU A 99 -17.10 -5.05 0.92
CA LEU A 99 -17.92 -6.24 0.71
C LEU A 99 -17.15 -7.53 1.03
N ILE A 100 -15.89 -7.64 0.59
CA ILE A 100 -15.02 -8.76 0.97
C ILE A 100 -14.78 -8.78 2.48
N GLY A 101 -14.58 -7.60 3.10
CA GLY A 101 -14.48 -7.45 4.55
C GLY A 101 -15.71 -7.99 5.28
N LEU A 102 -16.90 -7.67 4.80
CA LEU A 102 -18.14 -8.21 5.35
C LEU A 102 -18.25 -9.73 5.19
N PHE A 103 -17.90 -10.25 4.00
CA PHE A 103 -17.94 -11.69 3.73
C PHE A 103 -16.97 -12.48 4.61
N THR A 104 -15.79 -11.91 4.87
CA THR A 104 -14.73 -12.52 5.68
C THR A 104 -14.83 -12.20 7.17
N TRP A 105 -15.90 -11.53 7.61
CA TRP A 105 -16.10 -11.13 9.00
C TRP A 105 -16.04 -12.32 9.96
N PRO A 106 -15.40 -12.20 11.15
CA PRO A 106 -15.32 -13.29 12.11
C PRO A 106 -16.71 -13.76 12.54
N LYS A 107 -16.91 -15.09 12.53
CA LYS A 107 -18.13 -15.76 13.01
C LYS A 107 -17.77 -16.62 14.21
N GLU A 108 -18.40 -16.38 15.35
CA GLU A 108 -18.39 -17.26 16.52
C GLU A 108 -19.63 -18.15 16.45
N LEU A 109 -19.46 -19.47 16.43
CA LEU A 109 -20.56 -20.42 16.57
C LEU A 109 -20.77 -20.64 18.07
N GLN A 110 -21.76 -19.98 18.67
CA GLN A 110 -22.19 -20.38 20.02
C GLN A 110 -23.09 -21.62 19.93
N PRO A 111 -22.98 -22.55 20.91
CA PRO A 111 -23.87 -23.71 20.99
C PRO A 111 -25.32 -23.32 21.32
N VAL A 112 -25.56 -22.11 21.83
CA VAL A 112 -26.89 -21.60 22.19
C VAL A 112 -27.25 -20.39 21.34
N ARG A 113 -28.41 -20.44 20.68
CA ARG A 113 -28.92 -19.38 19.80
C ARG A 113 -29.47 -18.23 20.66
N THR A 114 -28.62 -17.28 21.03
CA THR A 114 -29.05 -16.07 21.75
C THR A 114 -29.62 -15.07 20.75
N ALA A 115 -30.91 -14.76 20.87
CA ALA A 115 -31.55 -13.70 20.10
C ALA A 115 -31.14 -12.34 20.67
N SER A 116 -30.38 -11.56 19.91
CA SER A 116 -30.09 -10.17 20.23
C SER A 116 -31.36 -9.34 20.03
N LEU A 117 -31.88 -8.75 21.11
CA LEU A 117 -33.03 -7.82 21.10
C LEU A 117 -32.59 -6.36 20.84
N GLU A 118 -31.40 -6.13 20.27
CA GLU A 118 -30.98 -4.76 19.93
C GLU A 118 -31.88 -4.16 18.85
N ALA A 119 -32.50 -3.02 19.14
CA ALA A 119 -33.15 -2.21 18.13
C ALA A 119 -32.11 -1.78 17.08
N ARG A 120 -32.32 -2.17 15.82
CA ARG A 120 -31.48 -1.78 14.68
C ARG A 120 -31.74 -0.31 14.36
N SER A 121 -31.17 0.60 15.13
CA SER A 121 -31.25 2.03 14.86
C SER A 121 -30.35 2.39 13.68
N LEU A 122 -30.91 3.05 12.67
CA LEU A 122 -30.19 3.58 11.51
C LEU A 122 -29.46 4.90 11.82
N THR A 123 -29.68 5.50 12.98
CA THR A 123 -29.21 6.86 13.31
C THR A 123 -28.16 6.90 14.42
N THR A 124 -28.07 5.87 15.26
CA THR A 124 -27.14 5.79 16.40
C THR A 124 -26.21 4.59 16.23
N PRO A 125 -25.20 4.75 15.36
CA PRO A 125 -23.82 4.93 15.82
C PRO A 125 -22.99 5.90 14.93
N PHE A 126 -23.63 6.77 14.14
CA PHE A 126 -22.93 7.54 13.11
C PHE A 126 -22.03 8.67 13.69
N PRO A 127 -20.76 8.79 13.27
CA PRO A 127 -19.83 9.79 13.81
C PRO A 127 -20.11 11.19 13.25
N LYS A 128 -21.07 11.91 13.85
CA LYS A 128 -21.60 13.20 13.36
C LYS A 128 -20.55 14.24 12.98
N ALA A 129 -19.54 14.47 13.83
CA ALA A 129 -18.50 15.46 13.58
C ALA A 129 -17.63 15.12 12.36
N LEU A 130 -17.23 13.84 12.24
CA LEU A 130 -16.48 13.37 11.07
C LEU A 130 -17.35 13.35 9.82
N GLY A 131 -18.62 12.96 9.95
CA GLY A 131 -19.58 13.02 8.84
C GLY A 131 -19.79 14.44 8.31
N ALA A 132 -19.85 15.44 9.20
CA ALA A 132 -19.92 16.85 8.82
C ALA A 132 -18.65 17.30 8.10
N PHE A 133 -17.47 16.90 8.59
CA PHE A 133 -16.19 17.21 7.95
C PHE A 133 -16.06 16.58 6.55
N VAL A 134 -16.42 15.31 6.40
CA VAL A 134 -16.46 14.62 5.10
C VAL A 134 -17.52 15.25 4.19
N GLY A 135 -18.65 15.69 4.74
CA GLY A 135 -19.66 16.46 4.02
C GLY A 135 -19.13 17.79 3.50
N LEU A 136 -18.30 18.49 4.29
CA LEU A 136 -17.62 19.70 3.85
C LEU A 136 -16.63 19.40 2.70
N LEU A 137 -15.84 18.33 2.80
CA LEU A 137 -14.96 17.90 1.71
C LEU A 137 -15.75 17.56 0.44
N LEU A 138 -16.91 16.93 0.57
CA LEU A 138 -17.80 16.68 -0.56
C LEU A 138 -18.28 17.99 -1.20
N LEU A 139 -18.68 18.99 -0.41
CA LEU A 139 -19.06 20.30 -0.93
C LEU A 139 -17.90 21.00 -1.66
N ILE A 140 -16.68 20.89 -1.14
CA ILE A 140 -15.47 21.40 -1.80
C ILE A 140 -15.22 20.67 -3.12
N ALA A 141 -15.36 19.34 -3.14
CA ALA A 141 -15.21 18.52 -4.34
C ALA A 141 -16.26 18.83 -5.41
N VAL A 142 -17.51 19.12 -5.01
CA VAL A 142 -18.55 19.61 -5.94
C VAL A 142 -18.20 21.01 -6.44
N GLY A 143 -17.73 21.89 -5.55
CA GLY A 143 -17.33 23.25 -5.90
C GLY A 143 -16.17 23.32 -6.89
N SER A 144 -15.20 22.39 -6.81
CA SER A 144 -14.06 22.33 -7.73
C SER A 144 -14.44 21.92 -9.15
N LEU A 145 -15.63 21.36 -9.37
CA LEU A 145 -16.14 21.07 -10.72
C LEU A 145 -16.41 22.34 -11.54
N TRP A 146 -16.75 23.45 -10.88
CA TRP A 146 -17.01 24.72 -11.56
C TRP A 146 -15.77 25.26 -12.31
N PRO A 147 -14.62 25.49 -11.67
CA PRO A 147 -13.42 25.94 -12.38
C PRO A 147 -12.95 24.89 -13.40
N ALA A 148 -13.04 23.59 -13.08
CA ALA A 148 -12.72 22.53 -14.03
C ALA A 148 -13.57 22.58 -15.31
N SER A 149 -14.86 22.95 -15.22
CA SER A 149 -15.74 23.08 -16.39
C SER A 149 -15.33 24.20 -17.35
N LYS A 150 -14.51 25.16 -16.89
CA LYS A 150 -14.06 26.33 -17.67
C LYS A 150 -12.69 26.14 -18.30
N VAL A 151 -12.06 24.98 -18.10
CA VAL A 151 -10.75 24.68 -18.65
C VAL A 151 -10.83 24.55 -20.16
N GLU A 152 -10.04 25.36 -20.86
CA GLU A 152 -9.86 25.23 -22.29
C GLU A 152 -8.95 24.02 -22.60
N GLY A 153 -9.37 23.26 -23.61
CA GLY A 153 -8.59 22.12 -24.10
C GLY A 153 -7.30 22.61 -24.74
N LEU A 154 -6.23 21.85 -24.54
CA LEU A 154 -4.95 22.12 -25.16
C LEU A 154 -4.73 21.05 -26.23
N VAL A 155 -4.49 21.47 -27.47
CA VAL A 155 -3.99 20.55 -28.49
C VAL A 155 -2.54 20.29 -28.15
N GLY A 156 -2.14 19.02 -28.10
CA GLY A 156 -0.73 18.71 -27.92
C GLY A 156 0.08 19.32 -29.07
N VAL A 157 1.27 19.81 -28.77
CA VAL A 157 2.14 20.37 -29.80
C VAL A 157 3.03 19.21 -30.26
N PRO A 158 3.02 18.81 -31.53
CA PRO A 158 3.97 17.82 -32.03
C PRO A 158 5.38 18.42 -31.97
N ALA A 159 6.40 17.58 -31.75
CA ALA A 159 7.79 18.02 -31.84
C ALA A 159 8.02 18.69 -33.21
N SER A 160 8.38 19.97 -33.21
CA SER A 160 8.76 20.70 -34.42
C SER A 160 10.17 21.24 -34.25
N GLU A 161 11.08 20.79 -35.12
CA GLU A 161 12.40 21.41 -35.27
C GLU A 161 12.22 22.78 -35.95
N PHE A 162 12.56 23.86 -35.24
CA PHE A 162 12.72 25.18 -35.86
C PHE A 162 14.21 25.53 -35.92
N THR A 163 14.71 25.77 -37.13
CA THR A 163 16.04 26.34 -37.35
C THR A 163 15.90 27.85 -37.49
N THR A 164 16.25 28.61 -36.45
CA THR A 164 16.42 30.06 -36.55
C THR A 164 17.84 30.39 -36.99
N PHE A 165 17.97 31.22 -38.04
CA PHE A 165 19.25 31.73 -38.50
C PHE A 165 19.52 33.08 -37.81
N ASP A 166 20.58 33.15 -36.99
CA ASP A 166 21.12 34.41 -36.48
C ASP A 166 22.49 34.71 -37.12
N PHE A 167 22.89 35.98 -37.09
CA PHE A 167 24.05 36.53 -37.83
C PHE A 167 25.41 35.91 -37.44
N ASP A 168 25.49 35.21 -36.30
CA ASP A 168 26.72 34.63 -35.72
C ASP A 168 26.87 33.10 -35.84
N GLY A 169 25.96 32.42 -36.55
CA GLY A 169 26.04 30.97 -36.81
C GLY A 169 24.78 30.19 -36.47
N ILE A 170 24.72 28.95 -36.97
CA ILE A 170 23.55 28.06 -36.84
C ILE A 170 23.44 27.55 -35.40
N TYR A 171 22.40 27.97 -34.68
CA TYR A 171 21.93 27.30 -33.47
C TYR A 171 20.59 26.64 -33.77
N SER A 172 20.53 25.31 -33.72
CA SER A 172 19.26 24.58 -33.72
C SER A 172 18.67 24.64 -32.31
N TYR A 173 17.55 25.34 -32.13
CA TYR A 173 16.76 25.24 -30.91
C TYR A 173 15.51 24.40 -31.24
N THR A 174 15.53 23.14 -30.84
CA THR A 174 14.31 22.34 -30.73
C THR A 174 13.47 22.94 -29.60
N SER A 175 12.23 23.34 -29.86
CA SER A 175 11.31 23.65 -28.78
C SER A 175 11.20 22.43 -27.86
N GLU A 176 10.88 22.65 -26.59
CA GLU A 176 10.46 21.60 -25.66
C GLU A 176 9.49 20.64 -26.38
N GLY A 177 9.69 19.34 -26.17
CA GLY A 177 9.18 18.25 -27.01
C GLY A 177 7.68 18.12 -27.13
N PRO A 178 7.17 16.96 -27.58
CA PRO A 178 5.73 16.80 -27.72
C PRO A 178 5.08 16.96 -26.35
N TYR A 179 4.26 18.00 -26.20
CA TYR A 179 3.42 18.13 -25.02
C TYR A 179 2.12 17.39 -25.27
N ASP A 180 1.74 16.50 -24.37
CA ASP A 180 0.41 15.89 -24.39
C ASP A 180 -0.66 16.97 -24.44
N GLY A 181 -1.69 16.70 -25.24
CA GLY A 181 -2.87 17.55 -25.21
C GLY A 181 -3.64 17.37 -23.90
N ARG A 182 -4.56 18.28 -23.65
CA ARG A 182 -5.49 18.20 -22.52
C ARG A 182 -6.90 18.31 -23.04
N LEU A 183 -7.76 17.40 -22.62
CA LEU A 183 -9.18 17.44 -22.95
C LEU A 183 -9.85 18.68 -22.33
N PRO A 184 -10.77 19.35 -23.04
CA PRO A 184 -11.48 20.51 -22.53
C PRO A 184 -12.44 20.14 -21.39
N GLY A 185 -12.73 21.12 -20.53
CA GLY A 185 -13.57 20.94 -19.33
C GLY A 185 -14.97 20.44 -19.66
N THR A 186 -15.50 20.78 -20.83
CA THR A 186 -16.81 20.32 -21.32
C THR A 186 -16.85 18.80 -21.54
N GLN A 187 -15.72 18.17 -21.88
CA GLN A 187 -15.61 16.73 -22.08
C GLN A 187 -15.27 16.00 -20.77
N MET A 188 -14.47 16.62 -19.90
CA MET A 188 -14.07 16.02 -18.62
C MET A 188 -15.12 16.16 -17.50
N LEU A 189 -16.00 17.16 -17.57
CA LEU A 189 -17.01 17.38 -16.53
C LEU A 189 -17.91 16.15 -16.28
N PRO A 190 -18.46 15.45 -17.31
CA PRO A 190 -19.20 14.20 -17.09
C PRO A 190 -18.37 13.12 -16.40
N VAL A 191 -17.08 13.01 -16.73
CA VAL A 191 -16.15 12.02 -16.14
C VAL A 191 -15.96 12.31 -14.65
N PHE A 192 -15.72 13.57 -14.28
CA PHE A 192 -15.60 13.97 -12.87
C PHE A 192 -16.90 13.79 -12.09
N ILE A 193 -18.06 14.07 -12.70
CA ILE A 193 -19.37 13.83 -12.08
C ILE A 193 -19.57 12.33 -11.81
N VAL A 194 -19.24 11.48 -12.78
CA VAL A 194 -19.35 10.02 -12.63
C VAL A 194 -18.40 9.49 -11.56
N ALA A 195 -17.16 9.97 -11.51
CA ALA A 195 -16.22 9.62 -10.45
C ALA A 195 -16.74 9.98 -9.06
N LEU A 196 -17.20 11.23 -8.89
CA LEU A 196 -17.72 11.72 -7.62
C LEU A 196 -18.99 10.96 -7.21
N ALA A 197 -19.91 10.72 -8.14
CA ALA A 197 -21.11 9.93 -7.91
C ALA A 197 -20.76 8.49 -7.49
N GLY A 198 -19.78 7.86 -8.13
CA GLY A 198 -19.29 6.53 -7.77
C GLY A 198 -18.78 6.46 -6.33
N ILE A 199 -18.03 7.47 -5.88
CA ILE A 199 -17.54 7.57 -4.50
C ILE A 199 -18.72 7.72 -3.52
N ILE A 200 -19.69 8.59 -3.82
CA ILE A 200 -20.87 8.82 -2.95
C ILE A 200 -21.71 7.56 -2.84
N VAL A 201 -22.01 6.90 -3.96
CA VAL A 201 -22.81 5.67 -4.00
C VAL A 201 -22.10 4.56 -3.21
N ALA A 202 -20.79 4.37 -3.40
CA ALA A 202 -20.03 3.40 -2.64
C ALA A 202 -20.07 3.68 -1.13
N ALA A 203 -19.88 4.95 -0.72
CA ALA A 203 -19.96 5.35 0.68
C ALA A 203 -21.34 5.08 1.30
N ALA A 204 -22.42 5.40 0.57
CA ALA A 204 -23.79 5.19 1.00
C ALA A 204 -24.12 3.70 1.16
N VAL A 205 -23.80 2.89 0.14
CA VAL A 205 -24.03 1.43 0.16
C VAL A 205 -23.30 0.79 1.33
N ILE A 206 -22.01 1.07 1.51
CA ILE A 206 -21.23 0.47 2.60
C ILE A 206 -21.70 0.96 3.97
N THR A 207 -22.11 2.22 4.10
CA THR A 207 -22.71 2.72 5.35
C THR A 207 -23.96 1.92 5.72
N VAL A 208 -24.87 1.70 4.78
CA VAL A 208 -26.08 0.89 4.97
C VAL A 208 -25.72 -0.56 5.34
N VAL A 209 -24.74 -1.14 4.66
CA VAL A 209 -24.26 -2.51 4.92
C VAL A 209 -23.68 -2.65 6.33
N ILE A 210 -22.86 -1.69 6.78
CA ILE A 210 -22.28 -1.68 8.14
C ILE A 210 -23.37 -1.55 9.20
N LEU A 211 -24.35 -0.66 8.99
CA LEU A 211 -25.47 -0.47 9.91
C LEU A 211 -26.36 -1.73 10.00
N LYS A 212 -26.60 -2.41 8.88
CA LYS A 212 -27.39 -3.65 8.82
C LYS A 212 -26.61 -4.91 9.24
N ARG A 213 -25.32 -4.79 9.57
CA ARG A 213 -24.46 -5.94 9.93
C ARG A 213 -25.04 -6.70 11.15
N PRO A 214 -25.10 -8.04 11.08
CA PRO A 214 -25.47 -8.85 12.25
C PRO A 214 -24.49 -8.66 13.41
N ALA A 215 -25.02 -8.68 14.63
CA ALA A 215 -24.23 -8.61 15.86
C ALA A 215 -23.28 -9.82 15.94
N LEU A 216 -22.08 -9.59 16.44
CA LEU A 216 -21.12 -10.67 16.67
C LEU A 216 -21.58 -11.45 17.91
N ALA A 217 -21.69 -12.77 17.78
CA ALA A 217 -22.07 -13.64 18.89
C ALA A 217 -20.95 -13.66 19.96
N GLY A 218 -21.34 -13.67 21.24
CA GLY A 218 -20.40 -13.75 22.36
C GLY A 218 -19.79 -12.42 22.84
N ILE A 219 -20.28 -11.27 22.35
CA ILE A 219 -19.90 -9.94 22.87
C ILE A 219 -21.15 -9.13 23.26
N SER A 220 -20.98 -8.13 24.13
CA SER A 220 -22.08 -7.29 24.61
C SER A 220 -22.72 -6.46 23.48
N ALA A 221 -23.96 -6.01 23.71
CA ALA A 221 -24.67 -5.07 22.84
C ALA A 221 -23.87 -3.77 22.67
N GLU A 222 -23.37 -3.22 23.78
CA GLU A 222 -22.53 -2.01 23.81
C GLU A 222 -21.26 -2.15 22.97
N ASP A 223 -20.52 -3.27 23.10
CA ASP A 223 -19.31 -3.52 22.30
C ASP A 223 -19.64 -3.68 20.81
N ASN A 224 -20.80 -4.25 20.46
CA ASN A 224 -21.27 -4.33 19.07
C ASN A 224 -21.55 -2.94 18.47
N GLN A 225 -22.15 -2.04 19.25
CA GLN A 225 -22.37 -0.65 18.83
C GLN A 225 -21.05 0.10 18.70
N ALA A 226 -20.14 -0.06 19.66
CA ALA A 226 -18.78 0.50 19.58
C ALA A 226 -18.04 0.01 18.33
N LEU A 227 -18.15 -1.28 17.98
CA LEU A 227 -17.59 -1.83 16.74
C LEU A 227 -18.18 -1.18 15.48
N ARG A 228 -19.52 -0.97 15.43
CA ARG A 228 -20.16 -0.26 14.31
C ARG A 228 -19.65 1.18 14.20
N THR A 229 -19.55 1.90 15.31
CA THR A 229 -19.00 3.27 15.35
C THR A 229 -17.55 3.33 14.85
N VAL A 230 -16.70 2.40 15.29
CA VAL A 230 -15.30 2.31 14.83
C VAL A 230 -15.24 2.03 13.33
N TRP A 231 -16.09 1.14 12.82
CA TRP A 231 -16.09 0.79 11.40
C TRP A 231 -16.58 1.95 10.52
N LEU A 232 -17.66 2.62 10.93
CA LEU A 232 -18.15 3.83 10.26
C LEU A 232 -17.13 4.96 10.31
N ASN A 233 -16.44 5.15 11.43
CA ASN A 233 -15.36 6.15 11.54
C ASN A 233 -14.23 5.87 10.54
N ARG A 234 -13.79 4.60 10.43
CA ARG A 234 -12.77 4.20 9.46
C ARG A 234 -13.22 4.36 8.01
N LEU A 235 -14.48 4.01 7.70
CA LEU A 235 -15.07 4.25 6.38
C LEU A 235 -15.06 5.74 6.04
N MET A 236 -15.60 6.59 6.92
CA MET A 236 -15.69 8.03 6.69
C MET A 236 -14.32 8.67 6.50
N ARG A 237 -13.31 8.25 7.27
CA ARG A 237 -11.93 8.69 7.05
C ARG A 237 -11.41 8.31 5.67
N ASN A 238 -11.68 7.08 5.24
CA ASN A 238 -11.24 6.61 3.93
C ASN A 238 -11.91 7.39 2.81
N ILE A 239 -13.23 7.57 2.89
CA ILE A 239 -13.99 8.41 1.95
C ILE A 239 -13.47 9.85 1.94
N GLY A 240 -13.15 10.42 3.11
CA GLY A 240 -12.55 11.75 3.21
C GLY A 240 -11.23 11.87 2.45
N ILE A 241 -10.36 10.85 2.53
CA ILE A 241 -9.10 10.83 1.76
C ILE A 241 -9.37 10.70 0.27
N VAL A 242 -10.28 9.82 -0.14
CA VAL A 242 -10.62 9.63 -1.55
C VAL A 242 -11.21 10.92 -2.15
N LEU A 243 -12.09 11.61 -1.43
CA LEU A 243 -12.63 12.91 -1.82
C LEU A 243 -11.54 13.99 -1.90
N LEU A 244 -10.59 13.97 -0.96
CA LEU A 244 -9.45 14.88 -0.98
C LEU A 244 -8.55 14.64 -2.20
N ALA A 245 -8.19 13.39 -2.48
CA ALA A 245 -7.41 13.00 -3.64
C ALA A 245 -8.12 13.42 -4.94
N PHE A 246 -9.42 13.13 -5.05
CA PHE A 246 -10.25 13.60 -6.16
C PHE A 246 -10.20 15.13 -6.31
N THR A 247 -10.36 15.87 -5.20
CA THR A 247 -10.33 17.34 -5.21
C THR A 247 -8.98 17.86 -5.71
N VAL A 248 -7.87 17.31 -5.20
CA VAL A 248 -6.52 17.68 -5.64
C VAL A 248 -6.36 17.41 -7.14
N SER A 249 -6.77 16.24 -7.63
CA SER A 249 -6.72 15.91 -9.06
C SER A 249 -7.54 16.89 -9.92
N VAL A 250 -8.76 17.23 -9.53
CA VAL A 250 -9.61 18.20 -10.27
C VAL A 250 -9.01 19.61 -10.23
N VAL A 251 -8.43 20.02 -9.11
CA VAL A 251 -7.74 21.31 -9.00
C VAL A 251 -6.49 21.32 -9.90
N ASN A 252 -5.70 20.24 -9.91
CA ASN A 252 -4.53 20.10 -10.78
C ASN A 252 -4.94 20.21 -12.25
N TYR A 253 -6.02 19.53 -12.65
CA TYR A 253 -6.59 19.67 -13.99
C TYR A 253 -6.93 21.12 -14.33
N SER A 254 -7.54 21.85 -13.38
CA SER A 254 -7.92 23.26 -13.57
C SER A 254 -6.75 24.24 -13.63
N GLN A 255 -5.61 23.89 -13.02
CA GLN A 255 -4.47 24.80 -12.81
C GLN A 255 -3.25 24.48 -13.66
N ALA A 256 -3.31 23.50 -14.58
CA ALA A 256 -2.13 23.03 -15.32
C ALA A 256 -1.39 24.11 -16.17
N ASN A 257 -1.96 25.31 -16.32
CA ASN A 257 -1.36 26.44 -17.06
C ASN A 257 -1.01 27.64 -16.15
N SER A 258 -1.12 27.52 -14.82
CA SER A 258 -0.85 28.62 -13.88
C SER A 258 0.67 28.79 -13.68
N PRO A 259 1.26 29.96 -14.01
CA PRO A 259 2.71 30.19 -13.85
C PRO A 259 3.17 30.29 -12.38
N ASP A 260 2.24 30.40 -11.44
CA ASP A 260 2.54 30.70 -10.03
C ASP A 260 2.29 29.53 -9.07
N GLY A 261 3.10 29.46 -8.01
CA GLY A 261 3.16 28.46 -6.94
C GLY A 261 1.88 28.19 -6.10
N GLN A 262 0.69 28.45 -6.65
CA GLN A 262 -0.60 28.05 -6.09
C GLN A 262 -0.73 26.53 -5.91
N TYR A 263 0.00 25.75 -6.71
CA TYR A 263 0.05 24.28 -6.61
C TYR A 263 0.58 23.78 -5.27
N GLU A 264 1.57 24.47 -4.70
CA GLU A 264 2.18 24.10 -3.43
C GLU A 264 1.19 24.29 -2.26
N PHE A 265 0.43 25.38 -2.26
CA PHE A 265 -0.56 25.66 -1.21
C PHE A 265 -1.68 24.61 -1.16
N VAL A 266 -2.18 24.16 -2.33
CA VAL A 266 -3.19 23.11 -2.41
C VAL A 266 -2.62 21.78 -1.88
N SER A 267 -1.38 21.47 -2.23
CA SER A 267 -0.69 20.26 -1.80
C SER A 267 -0.43 20.24 -0.28
N TYR A 268 0.04 21.35 0.30
CA TYR A 268 0.24 21.48 1.75
C TYR A 268 -1.09 21.47 2.53
N GLY A 269 -2.13 22.13 1.99
CA GLY A 269 -3.48 22.09 2.55
C GLY A 269 -4.05 20.68 2.54
N ALA A 270 -3.88 19.95 1.43
CA ALA A 270 -4.27 18.55 1.32
C ALA A 270 -3.50 17.68 2.33
N LEU A 271 -2.18 17.88 2.49
CA LEU A 271 -1.41 17.18 3.50
C LEU A 271 -1.96 17.42 4.92
N ALA A 272 -2.30 18.65 5.27
CA ALA A 272 -2.88 18.98 6.57
C ALA A 272 -4.25 18.30 6.79
N VAL A 273 -5.12 18.28 5.78
CA VAL A 273 -6.40 17.56 5.83
C VAL A 273 -6.17 16.05 5.95
N ALA A 274 -5.23 15.49 5.20
CA ALA A 274 -4.89 14.07 5.26
C ALA A 274 -4.37 13.67 6.65
N LEU A 275 -3.48 14.47 7.26
CA LEU A 275 -3.01 14.27 8.63
C LEU A 275 -4.16 14.38 9.64
N THR A 276 -5.05 15.35 9.47
CA THR A 276 -6.23 15.52 10.32
C THR A 276 -7.12 14.28 10.28
N LEU A 277 -7.41 13.76 9.08
CA LEU A 277 -8.14 12.51 8.90
C LEU A 277 -7.37 11.31 9.44
N LEU A 278 -6.04 11.29 9.36
CA LEU A 278 -5.19 10.21 9.88
C LEU A 278 -5.28 10.08 11.41
N PHE A 279 -5.29 11.21 12.11
CA PHE A 279 -5.35 11.26 13.57
C PHE A 279 -6.77 11.33 14.13
N TRP A 280 -7.80 11.42 13.27
CA TRP A 280 -9.19 11.40 13.72
C TRP A 280 -9.58 10.02 14.27
N GLY A 281 -9.66 9.89 15.60
CA GLY A 281 -10.00 8.63 16.28
C GLY A 281 -11.47 8.55 16.72
N PRO A 282 -12.10 7.36 16.71
CA PRO A 282 -13.41 7.18 17.34
C PRO A 282 -13.29 7.30 18.87
N ARG A 283 -14.19 8.06 19.50
CA ARG A 283 -14.23 8.24 20.98
C ARG A 283 -14.86 7.07 21.74
N SER A 284 -14.86 5.85 21.18
CA SER A 284 -15.53 4.70 21.79
C SER A 284 -14.62 3.96 22.77
N THR A 285 -15.04 3.85 24.02
CA THR A 285 -14.45 2.96 25.03
C THR A 285 -15.14 1.60 24.97
N PHE A 286 -14.37 0.53 24.82
CA PHE A 286 -14.88 -0.85 24.93
C PHE A 286 -14.91 -1.26 26.40
N SER A 287 -15.98 -1.91 26.85
CA SER A 287 -16.17 -2.25 28.28
C SER A 287 -15.11 -3.22 28.81
N ALA A 288 -14.54 -4.07 27.93
CA ALA A 288 -13.51 -5.04 28.27
C ALA A 288 -12.09 -4.45 28.45
N GLN A 289 -11.88 -3.16 28.19
CA GLN A 289 -10.55 -2.55 28.17
C GLN A 289 -10.08 -2.01 29.53
N SER A 290 -10.87 -2.19 30.60
CA SER A 290 -10.56 -1.73 31.97
C SER A 290 -9.61 -2.64 32.75
N THR A 291 -9.30 -3.86 32.28
CA THR A 291 -8.31 -4.72 32.94
C THR A 291 -6.92 -4.45 32.38
N THR A 292 -6.11 -3.68 33.11
CA THR A 292 -4.67 -3.50 32.93
C THR A 292 -3.96 -4.85 33.01
N ARG A 293 -3.83 -5.55 31.88
CA ARG A 293 -3.01 -6.76 31.79
C ARG A 293 -1.55 -6.38 32.05
N GLU A 294 -0.93 -6.97 33.08
CA GLU A 294 0.50 -6.74 33.37
C GLU A 294 1.37 -7.02 32.12
N ARG A 295 2.23 -6.06 31.78
CA ARG A 295 3.13 -6.16 30.62
C ARG A 295 4.31 -7.09 30.93
N THR A 296 4.21 -8.34 30.50
CA THR A 296 5.32 -9.31 30.51
C THR A 296 6.55 -8.81 29.75
N ALA A 297 7.74 -9.33 30.07
CA ALA A 297 8.99 -9.02 29.34
C ALA A 297 8.88 -9.34 27.84
N PHE A 298 8.24 -10.46 27.48
CA PHE A 298 7.96 -10.82 26.09
C PHE A 298 7.02 -9.83 25.39
N SER A 299 6.00 -9.31 26.10
CA SER A 299 5.13 -8.28 25.51
C SER A 299 5.89 -7.00 25.17
N ARG A 300 6.83 -6.58 26.04
CA ARG A 300 7.69 -5.41 25.79
C ARG A 300 8.64 -5.63 24.61
N LEU A 301 9.29 -6.80 24.56
CA LEU A 301 10.14 -7.22 23.43
C LEU A 301 9.38 -7.18 22.10
N ARG A 302 8.16 -7.73 22.11
CA ARG A 302 7.29 -7.77 20.93
C ARG A 302 6.82 -6.38 20.50
N ASP A 303 6.39 -5.56 21.44
CA ASP A 303 5.90 -4.21 21.16
C ASP A 303 7.03 -3.34 20.57
N GLN A 304 8.23 -3.44 21.15
CA GLN A 304 9.43 -2.83 20.60
C GLN A 304 9.78 -3.35 19.20
N LEU A 305 9.67 -4.66 18.95
CA LEU A 305 9.88 -5.25 17.63
C LEU A 305 8.84 -4.77 16.60
N PHE A 306 7.62 -4.43 17.02
CA PHE A 306 6.63 -3.78 16.17
C PHE A 306 6.98 -2.31 15.92
N THR A 307 7.32 -1.55 16.97
CA THR A 307 7.72 -0.15 16.84
C THR A 307 8.92 -0.01 15.90
N LEU A 308 9.96 -0.82 16.10
CA LEU A 308 11.13 -0.83 15.23
C LEU A 308 10.76 -1.12 13.78
N GLN A 309 9.84 -2.07 13.53
CA GLN A 309 9.37 -2.36 12.17
C GLN A 309 8.67 -1.17 11.54
N TYR A 310 7.75 -0.54 12.25
CA TYR A 310 6.98 0.57 11.69
C TYR A 310 7.87 1.77 11.40
N VAL A 311 8.78 2.09 12.32
CA VAL A 311 9.73 3.20 12.14
C VAL A 311 10.67 2.92 10.98
N THR A 312 11.32 1.75 10.96
CA THR A 312 12.28 1.43 9.89
C THR A 312 11.60 1.25 8.53
N ALA A 313 10.41 0.64 8.47
CA ALA A 313 9.65 0.53 7.23
C ALA A 313 9.18 1.90 6.71
N ALA A 314 8.70 2.79 7.60
CA ALA A 314 8.29 4.14 7.21
C ALA A 314 9.48 4.96 6.68
N LEU A 315 10.62 4.89 7.37
CA LEU A 315 11.86 5.53 6.91
C LEU A 315 12.33 4.97 5.57
N THR A 316 12.28 3.64 5.37
CA THR A 316 12.62 3.02 4.08
C THR A 316 11.70 3.49 2.95
N LEU A 317 10.38 3.53 3.17
CA LEU A 317 9.44 4.05 2.16
C LEU A 317 9.64 5.54 1.90
N LEU A 318 9.95 6.32 2.93
CA LEU A 318 10.29 7.74 2.79
C LEU A 318 11.59 7.92 1.99
N SER A 319 12.61 7.09 2.20
CA SER A 319 13.83 7.10 1.39
C SER A 319 13.54 6.82 -0.08
N VAL A 320 12.64 5.87 -0.38
CA VAL A 320 12.20 5.63 -1.76
C VAL A 320 11.47 6.85 -2.32
N ALA A 321 10.53 7.44 -1.58
CA ALA A 321 9.78 8.61 -2.02
C ALA A 321 10.67 9.83 -2.29
N ILE A 322 11.64 10.10 -1.40
CA ILE A 322 12.64 11.17 -1.58
C ILE A 322 13.51 10.87 -2.80
N GLY A 323 14.03 9.64 -2.92
CA GLY A 323 14.84 9.23 -4.06
C GLY A 323 14.08 9.36 -5.39
N TRP A 324 12.77 9.09 -5.37
CA TRP A 324 11.89 9.21 -6.53
C TRP A 324 11.82 10.64 -7.07
N SER A 325 11.84 11.65 -6.18
CA SER A 325 11.87 13.07 -6.57
C SER A 325 13.15 13.49 -7.30
N PHE A 326 14.21 12.68 -7.23
CA PHE A 326 15.49 12.91 -7.91
C PHE A 326 15.67 12.02 -9.15
N LEU A 327 14.64 11.30 -9.58
CA LEU A 327 14.73 10.51 -10.81
C LEU A 327 14.95 11.44 -12.01
N PRO A 328 15.87 11.09 -12.93
CA PRO A 328 15.96 11.76 -14.22
C PRO A 328 14.59 11.74 -14.91
N LEU A 329 14.21 12.87 -15.48
CA LEU A 329 13.01 12.97 -16.31
C LEU A 329 13.22 12.10 -17.56
N ASP A 330 12.17 11.39 -17.99
CA ASP A 330 12.20 10.79 -19.33
C ASP A 330 12.03 11.93 -20.32
N ASP A 331 13.13 12.35 -20.93
CA ASP A 331 13.05 13.17 -22.15
C ASP A 331 12.63 12.25 -23.29
N GLU A 332 11.36 12.31 -23.69
CA GLU A 332 10.81 11.58 -24.85
C GLU A 332 11.57 11.89 -26.16
N LEU A 333 12.39 12.94 -26.17
CA LEU A 333 13.19 13.43 -27.29
C LEU A 333 14.61 12.85 -27.37
N GLN A 334 15.11 12.16 -26.33
CA GLN A 334 16.46 11.58 -26.35
C GLN A 334 16.40 10.08 -26.66
N MET A 335 17.47 9.54 -27.25
CA MET A 335 17.59 8.08 -27.38
C MET A 335 17.45 7.45 -25.99
N PRO A 336 16.66 6.36 -25.84
CA PRO A 336 16.43 5.76 -24.53
C PRO A 336 17.77 5.47 -23.86
N THR A 337 17.98 6.03 -22.66
CA THR A 337 19.17 5.74 -21.86
C THR A 337 18.82 4.77 -20.74
N ASN A 338 19.82 4.08 -20.20
CA ASN A 338 19.63 3.26 -19.01
C ASN A 338 19.69 4.07 -17.71
N GLU A 339 19.79 5.40 -17.77
CA GLU A 339 20.09 6.25 -16.62
C GLU A 339 18.94 6.22 -15.60
N ARG A 340 17.71 6.51 -16.02
CA ARG A 340 16.55 6.48 -15.12
C ARG A 340 16.36 5.12 -14.47
N THR A 341 16.44 4.04 -15.26
CA THR A 341 16.38 2.65 -14.76
C THR A 341 17.48 2.38 -13.74
N THR A 342 18.71 2.81 -14.02
CA THR A 342 19.87 2.69 -13.12
C THR A 342 19.56 3.37 -11.78
N TRP A 343 19.01 4.59 -11.79
CA TRP A 343 18.61 5.29 -10.57
C TRP A 343 17.52 4.56 -9.79
N ILE A 344 16.48 4.05 -10.46
CA ILE A 344 15.41 3.26 -9.81
C ILE A 344 16.01 2.04 -9.09
N LEU A 345 16.92 1.33 -9.75
CA LEU A 345 17.62 0.18 -9.18
C LEU A 345 18.45 0.59 -7.95
N MET A 346 19.20 1.69 -8.03
CA MET A 346 19.96 2.22 -6.90
C MET A 346 19.06 2.65 -5.73
N ILE A 347 17.92 3.27 -5.99
CA ILE A 347 16.96 3.70 -4.96
C ILE A 347 16.45 2.49 -4.17
N PHE A 348 16.01 1.42 -4.85
CA PHE A 348 15.52 0.22 -4.16
C PHE A 348 16.64 -0.51 -3.41
N ALA A 349 17.86 -0.58 -3.98
CA ALA A 349 19.01 -1.17 -3.30
C ALA A 349 19.37 -0.38 -2.03
N GLY A 350 19.44 0.95 -2.16
CA GLY A 350 19.72 1.88 -1.07
C GLY A 350 18.68 1.84 0.03
N ALA A 351 17.40 1.70 -0.33
CA ALA A 351 16.29 1.56 0.62
C ALA A 351 16.39 0.25 1.44
N ALA A 352 16.76 -0.87 0.81
CA ALA A 352 16.98 -2.12 1.53
C ALA A 352 18.24 -2.06 2.42
N LEU A 353 19.31 -1.41 1.94
CA LEU A 353 20.52 -1.17 2.71
C LEU A 353 20.23 -0.31 3.95
N SER A 354 19.51 0.80 3.78
CA SER A 354 19.14 1.70 4.87
C SER A 354 18.31 0.99 5.93
N TYR A 355 17.37 0.13 5.52
CA TYR A 355 16.62 -0.73 6.43
C TYR A 355 17.55 -1.61 7.30
N ALA A 356 18.49 -2.31 6.67
CA ALA A 356 19.41 -3.20 7.37
C ALA A 356 20.34 -2.43 8.33
N VAL A 357 20.87 -1.28 7.89
CA VAL A 357 21.73 -0.40 8.70
C VAL A 357 20.97 0.14 9.90
N LEU A 358 19.76 0.68 9.73
CA LEU A 358 18.96 1.22 10.84
C LEU A 358 18.65 0.14 11.89
N ASN A 359 18.28 -1.07 11.45
CA ASN A 359 18.03 -2.17 12.37
C ASN A 359 19.32 -2.65 13.06
N ALA A 360 20.45 -2.69 12.35
CA ALA A 360 21.75 -3.05 12.92
C ALA A 360 22.24 -2.02 13.95
N LEU A 361 22.10 -0.71 13.66
CA LEU A 361 22.41 0.38 14.58
C LEU A 361 21.57 0.28 15.85
N TYR A 362 20.27 0.02 15.69
CA TYR A 362 19.38 -0.17 16.82
C TYR A 362 19.78 -1.38 17.68
N LEU A 363 20.04 -2.53 17.07
CA LEU A 363 20.52 -3.71 17.78
C LEU A 363 21.89 -3.48 18.43
N SER A 364 22.75 -2.66 17.81
CA SER A 364 24.03 -2.25 18.39
C SER A 364 23.83 -1.43 19.65
N TYR A 365 22.97 -0.41 19.59
CA TYR A 365 22.61 0.42 20.74
C TYR A 365 22.03 -0.43 21.89
N VAL A 366 21.08 -1.30 21.56
CA VAL A 366 20.49 -2.22 22.55
C VAL A 366 21.55 -3.14 23.15
N SER A 367 22.45 -3.67 22.32
CA SER A 367 23.52 -4.55 22.78
C SER A 367 24.57 -3.83 23.63
N THR A 368 24.88 -2.55 23.36
CA THR A 368 25.86 -1.78 24.15
C THR A 368 25.28 -1.38 25.49
N VAL A 369 24.02 -0.95 25.54
CA VAL A 369 23.32 -0.67 26.80
C VAL A 369 23.17 -1.95 27.64
N ALA A 370 22.89 -3.09 27.00
CA ALA A 370 22.73 -4.38 27.68
C ALA A 370 24.05 -5.02 28.15
N ARG A 371 25.21 -4.61 27.61
CA ARG A 371 26.52 -5.20 27.94
C ARG A 371 26.86 -5.10 29.43
N GLN A 372 26.28 -4.15 30.14
CA GLN A 372 26.46 -4.01 31.60
C GLN A 372 25.74 -5.12 32.40
N ALA A 373 24.88 -5.94 31.78
CA ALA A 373 23.95 -6.83 32.48
C ALA A 373 24.04 -8.34 32.14
N SER A 374 24.81 -8.81 31.14
CA SER A 374 24.65 -10.22 30.71
C SER A 374 25.90 -10.88 30.10
N ALA A 375 26.42 -11.90 30.81
CA ALA A 375 27.23 -13.00 30.28
C ALA A 375 26.37 -14.21 29.83
N ALA A 376 25.09 -13.98 29.49
CA ALA A 376 24.14 -15.05 29.21
C ALA A 376 24.40 -15.73 27.84
N PRO A 377 24.10 -17.04 27.73
CA PRO A 377 24.16 -17.78 26.47
C PRO A 377 23.15 -17.22 25.45
N LYS A 378 23.55 -17.18 24.18
CA LYS A 378 22.76 -16.59 23.07
C LYS A 378 22.06 -17.69 22.29
N TYR A 379 20.73 -17.76 22.38
CA TYR A 379 19.95 -18.80 21.70
C TYR A 379 19.51 -18.36 20.31
N HIS A 380 19.76 -19.19 19.30
CA HIS A 380 19.30 -18.96 17.93
C HIS A 380 19.00 -20.29 17.23
N ALA A 381 18.10 -20.26 16.24
CA ALA A 381 17.82 -21.38 15.37
C ALA A 381 17.45 -20.85 13.97
N PRO A 382 17.75 -21.59 12.89
CA PRO A 382 17.44 -21.14 11.53
C PRO A 382 15.93 -21.04 11.29
N LEU A 383 15.55 -20.28 10.26
CA LEU A 383 14.18 -20.26 9.77
C LEU A 383 13.76 -21.63 9.21
N PRO A 384 12.45 -21.90 9.10
CA PRO A 384 11.97 -23.06 8.36
C PRO A 384 12.51 -23.07 6.92
N LEU A 385 12.96 -24.24 6.45
CA LEU A 385 13.62 -24.40 5.14
C LEU A 385 12.79 -23.81 3.98
N TRP A 386 11.48 -24.02 3.99
CA TRP A 386 10.58 -23.52 2.95
C TRP A 386 10.58 -21.99 2.82
N SER A 387 10.88 -21.25 3.89
CA SER A 387 10.99 -19.78 3.84
C SER A 387 12.18 -19.35 2.98
N TYR A 388 13.32 -20.05 3.10
CA TYR A 388 14.50 -19.80 2.27
C TYR A 388 14.25 -20.24 0.83
N ILE A 389 13.56 -21.37 0.61
CA ILE A 389 13.23 -21.83 -0.75
C ILE A 389 12.35 -20.79 -1.46
N ALA A 390 11.27 -20.34 -0.81
CA ALA A 390 10.36 -19.36 -1.40
C ALA A 390 11.06 -18.02 -1.72
N ALA A 391 11.83 -17.49 -0.76
CA ALA A 391 12.57 -16.25 -0.98
C ALA A 391 13.69 -16.42 -2.02
N GLY A 392 14.39 -17.56 -2.00
CA GLY A 392 15.46 -17.89 -2.93
C GLY A 392 14.98 -18.05 -4.36
N LEU A 393 13.83 -18.71 -4.59
CA LEU A 393 13.20 -18.81 -5.91
C LEU A 393 12.82 -17.42 -6.43
N LEU A 394 12.10 -16.62 -5.64
CA LEU A 394 11.72 -15.26 -6.05
C LEU A 394 12.94 -14.39 -6.36
N PHE A 395 13.96 -14.46 -5.51
CA PHE A 395 15.19 -13.71 -5.68
C PHE A 395 15.93 -14.15 -6.94
N ALA A 396 16.14 -15.45 -7.14
CA ALA A 396 16.84 -16.00 -8.29
C ALA A 396 16.12 -15.72 -9.61
N THR A 397 14.79 -15.93 -9.66
CA THR A 397 13.99 -15.61 -10.84
C THR A 397 14.06 -14.13 -11.17
N SER A 398 13.97 -13.25 -10.16
CA SER A 398 14.04 -11.81 -10.38
C SER A 398 15.43 -11.36 -10.83
N THR A 399 16.49 -11.94 -10.25
CA THR A 399 17.88 -11.69 -10.67
C THR A 399 18.13 -12.13 -12.11
N TYR A 400 17.60 -13.29 -12.52
CA TYR A 400 17.71 -13.76 -13.91
C TYR A 400 17.13 -12.73 -14.89
N PHE A 401 15.89 -12.29 -14.66
CA PHE A 401 15.25 -11.29 -15.53
C PHE A 401 15.87 -9.89 -15.42
N LEU A 402 16.51 -9.55 -14.30
CA LEU A 402 17.27 -8.31 -14.18
C LEU A 402 18.56 -8.34 -15.03
N LEU A 403 19.24 -9.48 -15.08
CA LEU A 403 20.48 -9.64 -15.85
C LEU A 403 20.20 -9.83 -17.35
N ASP A 404 19.13 -10.54 -17.68
CA ASP A 404 18.71 -10.89 -19.02
C ASP A 404 17.22 -10.54 -19.21
N PRO A 405 16.87 -9.25 -19.34
CA PRO A 405 15.49 -8.84 -19.58
C PRO A 405 14.98 -9.39 -20.91
N PRO A 406 13.69 -9.79 -21.01
CA PRO A 406 13.09 -10.18 -22.29
C PRO A 406 12.89 -8.95 -23.17
N LEU A 407 13.89 -8.64 -24.00
CA LEU A 407 13.99 -7.40 -24.79
C LEU A 407 12.92 -7.27 -25.88
N ASP A 408 12.38 -8.38 -26.39
CA ASP A 408 11.45 -8.36 -27.54
C ASP A 408 10.11 -7.65 -27.25
N TYR A 409 9.77 -7.41 -25.98
CA TYR A 409 8.53 -6.74 -25.56
C TYR A 409 8.74 -5.31 -25.02
N LEU A 410 9.98 -4.87 -24.81
CA LEU A 410 10.30 -3.57 -24.21
C LEU A 410 10.94 -2.67 -25.29
N TRP A 411 10.08 -2.02 -26.07
CA TRP A 411 10.43 -1.22 -27.24
C TRP A 411 11.52 -0.19 -26.91
N GLY A 412 12.72 -0.35 -27.49
CA GLY A 412 13.81 0.62 -27.32
C GLY A 412 14.49 0.64 -25.95
N PHE A 413 14.22 -0.30 -25.06
CA PHE A 413 14.81 -0.33 -23.72
C PHE A 413 16.33 -0.59 -23.75
N VAL A 414 17.12 0.32 -23.16
CA VAL A 414 18.55 0.11 -22.94
C VAL A 414 18.75 -0.45 -21.53
N PRO A 415 19.22 -1.70 -21.38
CA PRO A 415 19.41 -2.28 -20.05
C PRO A 415 20.57 -1.61 -19.30
N PRO A 416 20.46 -1.51 -17.96
CA PRO A 416 21.60 -1.20 -17.11
C PRO A 416 22.75 -2.19 -17.32
N GLY A 417 23.98 -1.73 -17.06
CA GLY A 417 25.15 -2.61 -17.17
C GLY A 417 25.04 -3.84 -16.27
N LYS A 418 25.25 -5.05 -16.83
CA LYS A 418 25.14 -6.32 -16.08
C LYS A 418 26.03 -6.35 -14.83
N THR A 419 27.20 -5.71 -14.89
CA THR A 419 28.14 -5.59 -13.76
C THR A 419 27.55 -4.76 -12.61
N MET A 420 26.86 -3.66 -12.91
CA MET A 420 26.17 -2.84 -11.92
C MET A 420 25.02 -3.63 -11.28
N VAL A 421 24.17 -4.28 -12.09
CA VAL A 421 23.08 -5.12 -11.59
C VAL A 421 23.63 -6.23 -10.68
N ALA A 422 24.64 -6.98 -11.13
CA ALA A 422 25.30 -8.00 -10.33
C ALA A 422 25.89 -7.43 -9.03
N GLY A 423 26.52 -6.25 -9.09
CA GLY A 423 27.05 -5.54 -7.93
C GLY A 423 25.98 -5.21 -6.89
N LEU A 424 24.82 -4.69 -7.31
CA LEU A 424 23.69 -4.41 -6.42
C LEU A 424 23.13 -5.69 -5.78
N ILE A 425 22.99 -6.77 -6.56
CA ILE A 425 22.51 -8.06 -6.05
C ILE A 425 23.48 -8.63 -5.00
N LEU A 426 24.79 -8.61 -5.28
CA LEU A 426 25.81 -9.04 -4.33
C LEU A 426 25.82 -8.18 -3.06
N LEU A 427 25.65 -6.86 -3.19
CA LEU A 427 25.53 -5.94 -2.06
C LEU A 427 24.34 -6.31 -1.16
N LEU A 428 23.17 -6.58 -1.74
CA LEU A 428 21.97 -6.96 -0.98
C LEU A 428 22.13 -8.31 -0.27
N LEU A 429 22.73 -9.30 -0.94
CA LEU A 429 23.06 -10.59 -0.33
C LEU A 429 24.05 -10.44 0.82
N ALA A 430 25.14 -9.71 0.61
CA ALA A 430 26.15 -9.44 1.65
C ALA A 430 25.54 -8.70 2.84
N THR A 431 24.69 -7.71 2.58
CA THR A 431 23.96 -6.94 3.60
C THR A 431 23.03 -7.84 4.41
N HIS A 432 22.29 -8.74 3.75
CA HIS A 432 21.44 -9.72 4.44
C HIS A 432 22.26 -10.62 5.36
N LEU A 433 23.31 -11.25 4.81
CA LEU A 433 24.15 -12.19 5.55
C LEU A 433 24.85 -11.52 6.72
N GLY A 434 25.37 -10.30 6.52
CA GLY A 434 25.95 -9.48 7.56
C GLY A 434 24.94 -9.13 8.66
N PHE A 435 23.73 -8.75 8.29
CA PHE A 435 22.66 -8.48 9.25
C PHE A 435 22.27 -9.74 10.06
N VAL A 436 22.13 -10.89 9.41
CA VAL A 436 21.81 -12.16 10.09
C VAL A 436 22.92 -12.59 11.04
N TRP A 437 24.17 -12.50 10.58
CA TRP A 437 25.34 -12.77 11.41
C TRP A 437 25.37 -11.86 12.65
N PHE A 438 25.10 -10.57 12.46
CA PHE A 438 25.09 -9.59 13.54
C PHE A 438 23.93 -9.81 14.51
N SER A 439 22.72 -10.02 13.97
CA SER A 439 21.50 -10.22 14.75
C SER A 439 21.52 -11.50 15.57
N ARG A 440 22.31 -12.51 15.19
CA ARG A 440 22.58 -13.72 15.99
C ARG A 440 23.57 -13.49 17.13
N ARG A 441 24.40 -12.44 17.07
CA ARG A 441 25.46 -12.15 18.05
C ARG A 441 25.13 -11.00 18.98
N ALA A 442 24.15 -10.15 18.65
CA ALA A 442 23.68 -9.06 19.49
C ALA A 442 23.06 -9.58 20.80
N ILE A 443 23.27 -8.83 21.90
CA ILE A 443 22.69 -9.10 23.22
C ILE A 443 21.26 -8.52 23.27
N ILE A 444 20.34 -9.27 23.88
CA ILE A 444 18.93 -8.91 24.04
C ILE A 444 18.70 -8.61 25.54
N PRO A 445 18.39 -7.36 25.95
CA PRO A 445 18.29 -6.96 27.37
C PRO A 445 17.03 -7.44 28.10
N TRP A 446 16.07 -8.05 27.40
CA TRP A 446 14.83 -8.50 28.02
C TRP A 446 15.03 -9.88 28.65
N ALA A 447 14.59 -10.05 29.89
CA ALA A 447 14.51 -11.35 30.56
C ALA A 447 13.40 -12.20 29.91
N VAL A 448 13.75 -12.93 28.85
CA VAL A 448 12.85 -13.80 28.08
C VAL A 448 13.39 -15.22 28.06
N SER A 449 12.50 -16.18 27.82
CA SER A 449 12.89 -17.58 27.67
C SER A 449 13.71 -17.81 26.38
N SER A 450 14.47 -18.91 26.33
CA SER A 450 15.24 -19.30 25.13
C SER A 450 14.35 -19.42 23.88
N ALA A 451 13.13 -19.94 24.02
CA ALA A 451 12.17 -20.05 22.93
C ALA A 451 11.71 -18.68 22.39
N GLU A 452 11.50 -17.70 23.28
CA GLU A 452 11.13 -16.32 22.91
C GLU A 452 12.28 -15.57 22.25
N GLU A 453 13.52 -15.81 22.71
CA GLU A 453 14.73 -15.26 22.09
C GLU A 453 14.95 -15.80 20.68
N ILE A 454 14.83 -17.13 20.51
CA ILE A 454 14.91 -17.78 19.19
C ILE A 454 13.85 -17.20 18.26
N TRP A 455 12.61 -17.05 18.73
CA TRP A 455 11.52 -16.47 17.93
C TRP A 455 11.84 -15.03 17.51
N TYR A 456 12.34 -14.21 18.42
CA TYR A 456 12.71 -12.82 18.14
C TYR A 456 13.76 -12.72 17.03
N ARG A 457 14.83 -13.52 17.12
CA ARG A 457 15.91 -13.55 16.11
C ARG A 457 15.40 -14.06 14.75
N LYS A 458 14.54 -15.07 14.74
CA LYS A 458 13.87 -15.55 13.51
C LYS A 458 13.03 -14.45 12.86
N VAL A 459 12.30 -13.65 13.65
CA VAL A 459 11.50 -12.55 13.09
C VAL A 459 12.38 -11.47 12.46
N LEU A 460 13.52 -11.13 13.07
CA LEU A 460 14.49 -10.18 12.49
C LEU A 460 15.08 -10.71 11.18
N GLU A 461 15.50 -11.97 11.16
CA GLU A 461 16.05 -12.63 9.97
C GLU A 461 15.03 -12.66 8.82
N LEU A 462 13.80 -13.09 9.10
CA LEU A 462 12.72 -13.14 8.12
C LEU A 462 12.40 -11.76 7.53
N ARG A 463 12.40 -10.71 8.35
CA ARG A 463 12.15 -9.34 7.90
C ARG A 463 13.26 -8.82 7.00
N SER A 464 14.52 -9.03 7.37
CA SER A 464 15.65 -8.67 6.51
C SER A 464 15.62 -9.41 5.17
N MET A 465 15.32 -10.70 5.18
CA MET A 465 15.18 -11.51 3.96
C MET A 465 14.08 -10.93 3.07
N ARG A 466 12.92 -10.63 3.66
CA ARG A 466 11.75 -10.08 2.97
C ARG A 466 11.99 -8.71 2.35
N VAL A 467 12.69 -7.81 3.05
CA VAL A 467 13.05 -6.48 2.51
C VAL A 467 13.98 -6.61 1.32
N ASN A 468 15.00 -7.47 1.39
CA ASN A 468 15.91 -7.70 0.27
C ASN A 468 15.21 -8.36 -0.93
N THR A 469 14.41 -9.41 -0.71
CA THR A 469 13.62 -10.02 -1.78
C THR A 469 12.65 -9.02 -2.40
N SER A 470 11.97 -8.21 -1.59
CA SER A 470 11.08 -7.15 -2.08
C SER A 470 11.83 -6.12 -2.93
N ALA A 471 13.04 -5.71 -2.54
CA ALA A 471 13.82 -4.74 -3.28
C ALA A 471 14.21 -5.28 -4.65
N VAL A 472 14.69 -6.52 -4.74
CA VAL A 472 15.04 -7.14 -6.03
C VAL A 472 13.81 -7.31 -6.92
N VAL A 473 12.67 -7.70 -6.36
CA VAL A 473 11.42 -7.79 -7.11
C VAL A 473 10.95 -6.39 -7.56
N ALA A 474 11.10 -5.35 -6.75
CA ALA A 474 10.78 -3.97 -7.11
C ALA A 474 11.71 -3.45 -8.23
N MET A 475 13.01 -3.74 -8.16
CA MET A 475 13.96 -3.41 -9.23
C MET A 475 13.52 -3.99 -10.56
N LEU A 476 13.07 -5.25 -10.58
CA LEU A 476 12.55 -5.87 -11.80
C LEU A 476 11.25 -5.20 -12.25
N LEU A 477 10.26 -5.15 -11.37
CA LEU A 477 8.90 -4.81 -11.77
C LEU A 477 8.71 -3.32 -12.06
N ILE A 478 9.35 -2.47 -11.27
CA ILE A 478 9.24 -1.03 -11.37
C ILE A 478 10.39 -0.46 -12.20
N GLY A 479 11.62 -0.99 -12.03
CA GLY A 479 12.76 -0.52 -12.79
C GLY A 479 12.65 -0.82 -14.28
N TYR A 480 12.23 -2.03 -14.67
CA TYR A 480 12.11 -2.41 -16.09
C TYR A 480 10.70 -2.19 -16.65
N GLY A 481 9.82 -1.49 -15.92
CA GLY A 481 8.48 -1.15 -16.43
C GLY A 481 7.59 -2.36 -16.76
N PHE A 482 7.76 -3.49 -16.06
CA PHE A 482 6.81 -4.60 -16.19
C PHE A 482 5.39 -4.12 -15.80
N PRO A 483 4.32 -4.73 -16.35
CA PRO A 483 2.96 -4.18 -16.32
C PRO A 483 2.55 -3.60 -14.96
N ALA A 484 2.00 -2.38 -14.96
CA ALA A 484 1.76 -1.51 -13.80
C ALA A 484 0.96 -2.11 -12.63
N GLY A 485 0.34 -3.29 -12.78
CA GLY A 485 -0.30 -4.02 -11.68
C GLY A 485 0.65 -4.85 -10.81
N LEU A 486 1.84 -5.20 -11.30
CA LEU A 486 2.76 -6.11 -10.60
C LEU A 486 3.63 -5.40 -9.55
N GLY A 487 3.85 -4.09 -9.63
CA GLY A 487 4.61 -3.35 -8.60
C GLY A 487 4.08 -3.54 -7.18
N LEU A 488 2.76 -3.73 -7.04
CA LEU A 488 2.11 -4.09 -5.77
C LEU A 488 2.60 -5.43 -5.19
N PHE A 489 3.07 -6.35 -6.01
CA PHE A 489 3.62 -7.63 -5.57
C PHE A 489 4.90 -7.44 -4.75
N ALA A 490 5.77 -6.52 -5.14
CA ALA A 490 6.95 -6.16 -4.34
C ALA A 490 6.52 -5.61 -2.97
N LEU A 491 5.54 -4.71 -2.94
CA LEU A 491 4.99 -4.17 -1.70
C LEU A 491 4.35 -5.25 -0.82
N LEU A 492 3.63 -6.21 -1.42
CA LEU A 492 3.06 -7.34 -0.72
C LEU A 492 4.15 -8.16 -0.03
N ILE A 493 5.23 -8.49 -0.76
CA ILE A 493 6.41 -9.14 -0.18
C ILE A 493 6.91 -8.30 0.99
N PHE A 494 7.14 -7.00 0.82
CA PHE A 494 7.64 -6.10 1.88
C PHE A 494 6.80 -6.14 3.18
N VAL A 495 5.49 -6.31 3.10
CA VAL A 495 4.58 -6.24 4.25
C VAL A 495 4.14 -7.61 4.82
N VAL A 496 4.53 -8.75 4.21
CA VAL A 496 4.05 -10.07 4.66
C VAL A 496 4.36 -10.33 6.15
N PRO A 497 3.38 -10.58 7.04
CA PRO A 497 3.58 -10.71 8.47
C PRO A 497 4.38 -11.95 8.82
N ALA A 498 5.32 -11.80 9.77
CA ALA A 498 6.08 -12.92 10.30
C ALA A 498 5.21 -14.03 10.94
N VAL A 499 4.01 -13.68 11.41
CA VAL A 499 3.06 -14.63 12.02
C VAL A 499 2.56 -15.69 11.03
N ILE A 500 2.68 -15.45 9.73
CA ILE A 500 2.35 -16.45 8.69
C ILE A 500 3.40 -17.57 8.68
N PHE A 501 4.66 -17.24 8.95
CA PHE A 501 5.80 -18.15 8.85
C PHE A 501 6.22 -18.74 10.21
N LEU A 502 5.98 -18.01 11.29
CA LEU A 502 6.52 -18.30 12.61
C LEU A 502 5.41 -18.41 13.65
N GLU A 503 5.29 -19.59 14.26
CA GLU A 503 4.42 -19.80 15.42
C GLU A 503 4.93 -19.04 16.64
N ARG A 504 4.00 -18.63 17.53
CA ARG A 504 4.36 -17.87 18.74
C ARG A 504 4.74 -18.82 19.88
N PRO A 505 5.76 -18.48 20.70
CA PRO A 505 6.23 -19.31 21.82
C PRO A 505 5.12 -19.72 22.80
N GLY A 506 4.15 -18.83 23.07
CA GLY A 506 3.03 -19.12 23.98
C GLY A 506 1.84 -19.90 23.38
N SER A 507 1.80 -20.14 22.07
CA SER A 507 0.72 -20.92 21.43
C SER A 507 1.01 -22.42 21.36
N ALA A 508 2.27 -22.82 21.53
CA ALA A 508 2.68 -24.23 21.58
C ALA A 508 2.38 -24.84 22.96
N PHE A 509 2.68 -24.12 24.05
CA PHE A 509 2.40 -24.54 25.43
C PHE A 509 0.91 -24.84 25.70
N VAL A 510 0.00 -24.05 25.12
CA VAL A 510 -1.46 -24.27 25.24
C VAL A 510 -1.92 -25.50 24.44
N ARG A 511 -1.17 -25.91 23.41
CA ARG A 511 -1.49 -27.08 22.58
C ARG A 511 -1.09 -28.39 23.25
N GLU A 512 0.04 -28.40 23.97
CA GLU A 512 0.52 -29.57 24.73
C GLU A 512 -0.30 -29.86 25.99
N HIS A 513 -0.97 -28.85 26.56
CA HIS A 513 -1.81 -29.01 27.77
C HIS A 513 -3.30 -29.13 27.48
N ARG A 514 -3.70 -29.32 26.21
CA ARG A 514 -5.05 -29.81 25.92
C ARG A 514 -5.04 -31.31 26.21
N PRO A 515 -5.81 -31.84 27.19
CA PRO A 515 -5.97 -33.28 27.31
C PRO A 515 -6.44 -33.79 25.95
N ALA A 516 -5.77 -34.83 25.44
CA ALA A 516 -6.23 -35.55 24.28
C ALA A 516 -7.70 -35.86 24.53
N ALA A 517 -8.57 -35.34 23.66
CA ALA A 517 -9.96 -35.74 23.67
C ALA A 517 -9.95 -37.26 23.46
N THR A 518 -10.21 -37.99 24.54
CA THR A 518 -10.40 -39.43 24.51
C THR A 518 -11.55 -39.68 23.54
N SER A 519 -11.21 -40.34 22.43
CA SER A 519 -12.14 -40.92 21.48
C SER A 519 -13.14 -41.84 22.16
#